data_AF-A0A3M1BG53-F1
#
_entry.id   AF-A0A3M1BG53-F1
#
_cell.length_a   1.000
_cell.length_b   1.000
_cell.length_c   1.000
_cell.angle_alpha   90.00
_cell.angle_beta   90.00
_cell.angle_gamma   90.00
#
_symmetry.space_group_name_H-M   'P 1'
#
loop_
_entity.id
_entity.type
_entity.pdbx_description
1 polymer ?
#
loop_
_entity_poly.entity_id
_entity_poly.type
_entity_poly.pdbx_seq_one_letter_code
_entity_poly.pdbx_strand_id
1 'polypeptide(L)'
;MKNSACIVLLFLFAFANAAWWLPAPARHCAATETETVWGFFGHRKINRHAVYSLPPEMMVFFKPNIDYLTEHAADADMRRYASKYEAPRHYIDLDRYGEPPFPALPRNWTDALLCHSDYFFLRQNGDTLPLFSQPVVEAWLGPDSLLAMNPATGVGEQVLSYRQMRSFFREEVLPLYYEDEWRVSADSFRLKTGVLLPDCEAILVVDTFSQHGIVPY
;
A
#
# COMPACT_ATOMS: atom_id res chain seq x y z
N MET A 1 -32.92 44.97 -67.24
CA MET A 1 -32.54 46.15 -66.44
C MET A 1 -33.41 46.17 -65.19
N LYS A 2 -32.80 46.40 -64.02
CA LYS A 2 -33.32 46.04 -62.69
C LYS A 2 -34.38 47.03 -62.19
N ASN A 3 -35.44 46.51 -61.54
CA ASN A 3 -36.54 47.24 -60.92
C ASN A 3 -36.57 47.08 -59.38
N SER A 4 -37.21 48.08 -58.77
CA SER A 4 -37.24 48.53 -57.37
C SER A 4 -38.11 47.76 -56.36
N ALA A 5 -38.05 48.29 -55.12
CA ALA A 5 -39.11 48.45 -54.08
C ALA A 5 -38.91 47.57 -52.82
N CYS A 6 -39.27 47.94 -51.58
CA CYS A 6 -39.56 49.17 -50.81
C CYS A 6 -39.97 48.69 -49.38
N ILE A 7 -40.11 49.61 -48.40
CA ILE A 7 -40.94 49.54 -47.16
C ILE A 7 -40.26 49.27 -45.79
N VAL A 8 -40.74 50.10 -44.86
CA VAL A 8 -40.43 50.47 -43.46
C VAL A 8 -41.28 49.69 -42.44
N LEU A 9 -40.86 49.56 -41.17
CA LEU A 9 -41.64 49.65 -39.89
C LEU A 9 -40.73 49.14 -38.72
N LEU A 10 -40.31 49.86 -37.66
CA LEU A 10 -40.95 50.59 -36.53
C LEU A 10 -41.75 49.72 -35.51
N PHE A 11 -41.35 49.83 -34.23
CA PHE A 11 -42.06 49.72 -32.91
C PHE A 11 -41.17 48.97 -31.87
N LEU A 12 -40.53 49.57 -30.84
CA LEU A 12 -40.93 50.32 -29.62
C LEU A 12 -41.51 49.46 -28.46
N PHE A 13 -41.00 49.77 -27.24
CA PHE A 13 -41.34 49.36 -25.85
C PHE A 13 -40.67 48.07 -25.32
N ALA A 14 -40.09 48.02 -24.10
CA ALA A 14 -40.43 48.73 -22.86
C ALA A 14 -39.20 49.01 -21.94
N PHE A 15 -39.38 50.01 -21.08
CA PHE A 15 -38.44 50.52 -20.07
C PHE A 15 -38.55 49.80 -18.71
N ALA A 16 -37.39 49.73 -18.04
CA ALA A 16 -37.12 50.02 -16.62
C ALA A 16 -37.36 48.99 -15.48
N ASN A 17 -36.24 48.74 -14.78
CA ASN A 17 -36.03 48.70 -13.32
C ASN A 17 -36.67 47.61 -12.46
N ALA A 18 -35.84 46.72 -11.88
CA ALA A 18 -35.41 46.80 -10.48
C ALA A 18 -34.77 45.46 -9.99
N ALA A 19 -33.51 45.58 -9.56
CA ALA A 19 -32.80 44.86 -8.51
C ALA A 19 -33.34 43.49 -8.02
N TRP A 20 -32.73 42.38 -8.47
CA TRP A 20 -32.53 41.16 -7.68
C TRP A 20 -31.28 40.41 -8.17
N TRP A 21 -30.10 40.83 -7.70
CA TRP A 21 -28.91 39.96 -7.72
C TRP A 21 -29.06 38.96 -6.57
N LEU A 22 -29.66 37.80 -6.81
CA LEU A 22 -29.53 36.67 -5.91
C LEU A 22 -28.18 36.01 -6.19
N PRO A 23 -27.22 35.99 -5.25
CA PRO A 23 -26.08 35.11 -5.39
C PRO A 23 -26.61 33.68 -5.39
N ALA A 24 -26.15 32.87 -6.35
CA ALA A 24 -26.42 31.43 -6.36
C ALA A 24 -26.12 30.89 -4.95
N PRO A 25 -27.00 30.09 -4.33
CA PRO A 25 -26.69 29.51 -3.05
C PRO A 25 -25.42 28.70 -3.23
N ALA A 26 -24.36 29.09 -2.52
CA ALA A 26 -23.18 28.27 -2.36
C ALA A 26 -23.69 26.91 -1.89
N ARG A 27 -23.67 25.94 -2.80
CA ARG A 27 -23.90 24.54 -2.47
C ARG A 27 -22.81 24.24 -1.44
N HIS A 28 -23.22 24.27 -0.18
CA HIS A 28 -22.46 23.63 0.87
C HIS A 28 -22.30 22.20 0.36
N CYS A 29 -21.08 21.84 -0.02
CA CYS A 29 -20.68 20.45 0.00
C CYS A 29 -20.86 20.05 1.45
N ALA A 30 -22.05 19.55 1.79
CA ALA A 30 -22.21 18.72 2.95
C ALA A 30 -21.19 17.60 2.71
N ALA A 31 -20.10 17.62 3.47
CA ALA A 31 -19.29 16.44 3.64
C ALA A 31 -20.28 15.38 4.10
N THR A 32 -20.68 14.49 3.19
CA THR A 32 -21.38 13.27 3.56
C THR A 32 -20.44 12.61 4.55
N GLU A 33 -20.82 12.61 5.83
CA GLU A 33 -20.15 11.77 6.81
C GLU A 33 -20.08 10.40 6.18
N THR A 34 -18.86 9.91 5.94
CA THR A 34 -18.66 8.56 5.46
C THR A 34 -19.18 7.66 6.56
N GLU A 35 -20.45 7.25 6.48
CA GLU A 35 -20.98 6.22 7.35
C GLU A 35 -20.02 5.04 7.24
N THR A 36 -19.35 4.74 8.35
CA THR A 36 -18.48 3.59 8.42
C THR A 36 -19.38 2.36 8.33
N VAL A 37 -19.58 1.86 7.11
CA VAL A 37 -20.54 0.78 6.78
C VAL A 37 -20.28 -0.49 7.60
N TRP A 38 -19.04 -0.66 8.07
CA TRP A 38 -18.61 -1.74 8.95
C TRP A 38 -18.66 -1.27 10.41
N GLY A 39 -17.53 -0.82 10.98
CA GLY A 39 -17.44 -0.47 12.40
C GLY A 39 -17.88 -1.63 13.32
N PHE A 40 -17.94 -1.40 14.62
CA PHE A 40 -18.32 -2.46 15.58
C PHE A 40 -19.72 -3.04 15.30
N PHE A 41 -20.65 -2.21 14.82
CA PHE A 41 -22.00 -2.64 14.50
C PHE A 41 -22.07 -3.54 13.25
N GLY A 42 -21.37 -3.17 12.18
CA GLY A 42 -21.32 -3.93 10.95
C GLY A 42 -20.66 -5.29 11.14
N HIS A 43 -19.51 -5.34 11.83
CA HIS A 43 -18.85 -6.61 12.18
C HIS A 43 -19.82 -7.58 12.88
N ARG A 44 -20.55 -7.10 13.88
CA ARG A 44 -21.59 -7.84 14.61
C ARG A 44 -22.71 -8.31 13.69
N LYS A 45 -23.29 -7.39 12.90
CA LYS A 45 -24.44 -7.65 12.04
C LYS A 45 -24.12 -8.69 10.96
N ILE A 46 -22.96 -8.57 10.31
CA ILE A 46 -22.52 -9.52 9.28
C ILE A 46 -22.27 -10.91 9.86
N ASN A 47 -21.59 -11.02 11.00
CA ASN A 47 -21.39 -12.32 11.65
C ASN A 47 -22.71 -12.98 12.03
N ARG A 48 -23.64 -12.22 12.63
CA ARG A 48 -24.98 -12.73 12.96
C ARG A 48 -25.73 -13.23 11.74
N HIS A 49 -25.71 -12.48 10.63
CA HIS A 49 -26.35 -12.90 9.39
C HIS A 49 -25.64 -14.09 8.72
N ALA A 50 -24.31 -14.17 8.80
CA ALA A 50 -23.54 -15.27 8.24
C ALA A 50 -23.98 -16.62 8.84
N VAL A 51 -24.24 -16.68 10.15
CA VAL A 51 -24.77 -17.89 10.81
C VAL A 51 -26.12 -18.34 10.23
N TYR A 52 -26.98 -17.40 9.83
CA TYR A 52 -28.26 -17.72 9.19
C TYR A 52 -28.14 -18.16 7.73
N SER A 53 -27.00 -17.89 7.09
CA SER A 53 -26.70 -18.30 5.71
C SER A 53 -25.98 -19.66 5.62
N LEU A 54 -25.69 -20.30 6.76
CA LEU A 54 -25.01 -21.60 6.81
C LEU A 54 -25.95 -22.76 6.41
N PRO A 55 -25.41 -23.85 5.86
CA PRO A 55 -26.16 -25.09 5.65
C PRO A 55 -26.76 -25.64 6.97
N PRO A 56 -27.93 -26.32 6.93
CA PRO A 56 -28.59 -26.84 8.12
C PRO A 56 -27.70 -27.71 9.02
N GLU A 57 -26.78 -28.48 8.42
CA GLU A 57 -25.86 -29.36 9.13
C GLU A 57 -24.87 -28.57 9.99
N MET A 58 -24.42 -27.40 9.52
CA MET A 58 -23.54 -26.50 10.27
C MET A 58 -24.31 -25.67 11.31
N MET A 59 -25.56 -25.31 11.02
CA MET A 59 -26.39 -24.51 11.93
C MET A 59 -26.55 -25.14 13.32
N VAL A 60 -26.51 -26.47 13.42
CA VAL A 60 -26.58 -27.20 14.71
C VAL A 60 -25.52 -26.72 15.70
N PHE A 61 -24.32 -26.39 15.21
CA PHE A 61 -23.23 -25.87 16.04
C PHE A 61 -23.24 -24.34 16.15
N PHE A 62 -23.40 -23.63 15.04
CA PHE A 62 -23.21 -22.16 15.01
C PHE A 62 -24.40 -21.38 15.58
N LYS A 63 -25.64 -21.87 15.40
CA LYS A 63 -26.84 -21.15 15.83
C LYS A 63 -26.97 -21.04 17.35
N PRO A 64 -26.70 -22.08 18.16
CA PRO A 64 -26.66 -21.94 19.63
C PRO A 64 -25.58 -20.97 20.13
N ASN A 65 -24.49 -20.78 19.36
CA ASN A 65 -23.35 -19.92 19.73
C ASN A 65 -23.38 -18.55 19.03
N ILE A 66 -24.51 -18.15 18.46
CA ILE A 66 -24.61 -16.96 17.62
C ILE A 66 -24.29 -15.66 18.37
N ASP A 67 -24.69 -15.55 19.64
CA ASP A 67 -24.46 -14.35 20.44
C ASP A 67 -22.97 -14.18 20.75
N TYR A 68 -22.28 -15.26 21.13
CA TYR A 68 -20.83 -15.27 21.31
C TYR A 68 -20.09 -14.81 20.04
N LEU A 69 -20.41 -15.42 18.90
CA LEU A 69 -19.78 -15.06 17.61
C LEU A 69 -20.06 -13.61 17.22
N THR A 70 -21.26 -13.11 17.53
CA THR A 70 -21.65 -11.73 17.27
C THR A 70 -20.82 -10.79 18.14
N GLU A 71 -20.76 -11.02 19.45
CA GLU A 71 -20.04 -10.16 20.41
C GLU A 71 -18.55 -10.07 20.09
N HIS A 72 -17.93 -11.20 19.76
CA HIS A 72 -16.49 -11.32 19.45
C HIS A 72 -16.12 -10.94 18.01
N ALA A 73 -17.09 -10.52 17.18
CA ALA A 73 -16.85 -10.15 15.78
C ALA A 73 -15.91 -8.92 15.61
N ALA A 74 -15.83 -8.07 16.62
CA ALA A 74 -15.06 -6.83 16.62
C ALA A 74 -13.72 -6.94 17.35
N ASP A 75 -13.37 -8.11 17.90
CA ASP A 75 -12.17 -8.28 18.72
C ASP A 75 -10.88 -7.95 17.97
N ALA A 76 -10.84 -8.19 16.66
CA ALA A 76 -9.72 -7.83 15.79
C ALA A 76 -9.49 -6.30 15.73
N ASP A 77 -10.55 -5.53 15.51
CA ASP A 77 -10.50 -4.07 15.54
C ASP A 77 -10.12 -3.54 16.94
N MET A 78 -10.61 -4.19 18.00
CA MET A 78 -10.29 -3.80 19.38
C MET A 78 -8.82 -3.99 19.72
N ARG A 79 -8.17 -5.03 19.16
CA ARG A 79 -6.74 -5.29 19.33
C ARG A 79 -5.85 -4.56 18.32
N ARG A 80 -6.40 -3.67 17.49
CA ARG A 80 -5.66 -2.89 16.47
C ARG A 80 -4.37 -2.23 16.99
N TYR A 81 -4.39 -1.74 18.22
CA TYR A 81 -3.25 -1.06 18.85
C TYR A 81 -2.40 -1.96 19.74
N ALA A 82 -2.71 -3.25 19.84
CA ALA A 82 -1.95 -4.20 20.63
C ALA A 82 -0.60 -4.56 19.99
N SER A 83 -0.45 -4.38 18.68
CA SER A 83 0.78 -4.64 17.93
C SER A 83 0.89 -3.75 16.70
N LYS A 84 2.12 -3.37 16.33
CA LYS A 84 2.41 -2.60 15.10
C LYS A 84 1.93 -3.31 13.82
N TYR A 85 1.81 -4.64 13.86
CA TYR A 85 1.40 -5.45 12.71
C TYR A 85 -0.10 -5.74 12.64
N GLU A 86 -0.88 -5.35 13.66
CA GLU A 86 -2.31 -5.66 13.67
C GLU A 86 -3.11 -4.70 12.78
N ALA A 87 -2.81 -3.41 12.83
CA ALA A 87 -3.53 -2.43 12.01
C ALA A 87 -3.49 -2.74 10.50
N PRO A 88 -2.34 -3.10 9.90
CA PRO A 88 -2.29 -3.46 8.48
C PRO A 88 -3.10 -4.72 8.12
N ARG A 89 -3.40 -5.63 9.06
CA ARG A 89 -4.22 -6.84 8.77
C ARG A 89 -5.67 -6.53 8.36
N HIS A 90 -6.11 -5.28 8.50
CA HIS A 90 -7.51 -4.86 8.30
C HIS A 90 -7.78 -4.25 6.91
N TYR A 91 -6.78 -4.16 6.04
CA TYR A 91 -6.94 -3.65 4.67
C TYR A 91 -5.87 -4.24 3.75
N ILE A 92 -6.00 -4.01 2.45
CA ILE A 92 -4.94 -4.25 1.46
C ILE A 92 -4.98 -3.08 0.46
N ASP A 93 -3.88 -2.35 0.33
CA ASP A 93 -3.73 -1.22 -0.58
C ASP A 93 -3.10 -1.69 -1.91
N LEU A 94 -3.95 -2.19 -2.82
CA LEU A 94 -3.49 -2.80 -4.07
C LEU A 94 -3.08 -1.77 -5.14
N ASP A 95 -3.64 -0.56 -5.09
CA ASP A 95 -3.42 0.48 -6.10
C ASP A 95 -1.94 0.91 -6.18
N ARG A 96 -1.19 0.69 -5.09
CA ARG A 96 0.25 0.93 -5.03
C ARG A 96 1.06 0.04 -5.97
N TYR A 97 0.53 -1.13 -6.36
CA TYR A 97 1.26 -2.12 -7.13
C TYR A 97 0.90 -2.13 -8.63
N GLY A 98 0.21 -1.08 -9.09
CA GLY A 98 -0.23 -0.91 -10.47
C GLY A 98 -1.57 -1.56 -10.75
N GLU A 99 -1.81 -1.92 -12.01
CA GLU A 99 -3.11 -2.44 -12.44
C GLU A 99 -3.20 -3.96 -12.35
N PRO A 100 -4.39 -4.54 -12.14
CA PRO A 100 -4.63 -5.97 -12.28
C PRO A 100 -4.07 -6.50 -13.64
N PRO A 101 -3.30 -7.61 -13.66
CA PRO A 101 -3.13 -8.61 -12.61
C PRO A 101 -1.96 -8.37 -11.64
N PHE A 102 -1.53 -7.12 -11.43
CA PHE A 102 -0.47 -6.70 -10.51
C PHE A 102 0.88 -7.40 -10.76
N PRO A 103 1.49 -7.24 -11.95
CA PRO A 103 2.74 -7.90 -12.29
C PRO A 103 3.92 -7.50 -11.39
N ALA A 104 3.88 -6.29 -10.81
CA ALA A 104 4.89 -5.77 -9.89
C ALA A 104 4.73 -6.29 -8.44
N LEU A 105 3.70 -7.08 -8.15
CA LEU A 105 3.47 -7.69 -6.84
C LEU A 105 3.69 -9.21 -6.91
N PRO A 106 4.87 -9.70 -6.48
CA PRO A 106 5.13 -11.13 -6.39
C PRO A 106 4.07 -11.85 -5.54
N ARG A 107 3.66 -13.04 -5.97
CA ARG A 107 2.65 -13.84 -5.25
C ARG A 107 3.19 -14.54 -4.01
N ASN A 108 4.51 -14.74 -3.96
CA ASN A 108 5.18 -15.19 -2.75
C ASN A 108 5.43 -13.97 -1.86
N TRP A 109 4.95 -14.03 -0.61
CA TRP A 109 5.06 -12.92 0.34
C TRP A 109 6.51 -12.50 0.60
N THR A 110 7.45 -13.45 0.71
CA THR A 110 8.87 -13.14 0.94
C THR A 110 9.48 -12.42 -0.25
N ASP A 111 9.13 -12.81 -1.46
CA ASP A 111 9.60 -12.12 -2.68
C ASP A 111 8.97 -10.71 -2.78
N ALA A 112 7.71 -10.54 -2.38
CA ALA A 112 7.05 -9.24 -2.35
C ALA A 112 7.70 -8.30 -1.31
N LEU A 113 7.92 -8.80 -0.09
CA LEU A 113 8.61 -8.04 0.95
C LEU A 113 10.02 -7.65 0.51
N LEU A 114 10.77 -8.56 -0.10
CA LEU A 114 12.12 -8.29 -0.62
C LEU A 114 12.10 -7.17 -1.68
N CYS A 115 11.22 -7.25 -2.67
CA CYS A 115 11.17 -6.29 -3.78
C CYS A 115 10.69 -4.89 -3.34
N HIS A 116 9.82 -4.84 -2.33
CA HIS A 116 9.18 -3.61 -1.84
C HIS A 116 9.76 -3.14 -0.49
N SER A 117 10.96 -3.58 -0.11
CA SER A 117 11.70 -3.01 1.02
C SER A 117 12.81 -2.10 0.51
N ASP A 118 13.17 -1.11 1.31
CA ASP A 118 14.29 -0.23 1.02
C ASP A 118 15.57 -0.74 1.70
N TYR A 119 16.71 -0.60 1.00
CA TYR A 119 18.00 -1.12 1.45
C TYR A 119 19.01 0.02 1.53
N PHE A 120 19.62 0.16 2.70
CA PHE A 120 20.61 1.19 2.98
C PHE A 120 21.92 0.59 3.44
N PHE A 121 23.00 1.18 2.97
CA PHE A 121 24.36 1.00 3.39
C PHE A 121 24.67 2.01 4.50
N LEU A 122 24.98 1.53 5.70
CA LEU A 122 25.39 2.36 6.83
C LEU A 122 26.91 2.42 6.89
N ARG A 123 27.46 3.64 6.78
CA ARG A 123 28.90 3.89 6.94
C ARG A 123 29.30 3.91 8.42
N GLN A 124 30.57 3.65 8.70
CA GLN A 124 31.15 3.78 10.05
C GLN A 124 31.03 5.17 10.69
N ASN A 125 30.83 6.21 9.88
CA ASN A 125 30.62 7.58 10.37
C ASN A 125 29.14 7.87 10.71
N GLY A 126 28.23 6.91 10.52
CA GLY A 126 26.79 7.05 10.75
C GLY A 126 25.98 7.52 9.53
N ASP A 127 26.61 7.81 8.40
CA ASP A 127 25.89 8.22 7.18
C ASP A 127 25.23 7.02 6.49
N THR A 128 24.03 7.24 5.94
CA THR A 128 23.27 6.24 5.18
C THR A 128 23.29 6.55 3.69
N LEU A 129 23.55 5.54 2.86
CA LEU A 129 23.41 5.62 1.40
C LEU A 129 22.49 4.51 0.90
N PRO A 130 21.71 4.70 -0.19
CA PRO A 130 21.00 3.60 -0.82
C PRO A 130 21.97 2.50 -1.25
N LEU A 131 21.65 1.23 -0.97
CA LEU A 131 22.51 0.10 -1.31
C LEU A 131 22.53 -0.18 -2.82
N PHE A 132 21.39 0.03 -3.48
CA PHE A 132 21.18 -0.20 -4.91
C PHE A 132 20.94 1.11 -5.65
N SER A 133 21.26 1.11 -6.95
CA SER A 133 21.09 2.31 -7.80
C SER A 133 19.62 2.60 -8.13
N GLN A 134 18.74 1.61 -7.99
CA GLN A 134 17.32 1.68 -8.27
C GLN A 134 16.54 0.79 -7.29
N PRO A 135 15.23 1.02 -7.08
CA PRO A 135 14.39 0.13 -6.29
C PRO A 135 14.44 -1.32 -6.80
N VAL A 136 14.41 -2.29 -5.87
CA VAL A 136 14.56 -3.71 -6.23
C VAL A 136 13.41 -4.19 -7.13
N VAL A 137 12.19 -3.71 -6.88
CA VAL A 137 11.02 -4.00 -7.71
C VAL A 137 11.23 -3.65 -9.19
N GLU A 138 11.95 -2.57 -9.50
CA GLU A 138 12.21 -2.15 -10.89
C GLU A 138 13.25 -3.04 -11.58
N ALA A 139 14.19 -3.59 -10.81
CA ALA A 139 15.18 -4.54 -11.32
C ALA A 139 14.60 -5.95 -11.54
N TRP A 140 13.48 -6.27 -10.87
CA TRP A 140 12.90 -7.60 -10.88
C TRP A 140 12.00 -7.84 -12.11
N LEU A 141 12.52 -8.64 -13.03
CA LEU A 141 11.85 -9.13 -14.23
C LEU A 141 11.79 -10.67 -14.26
N GLY A 142 12.54 -11.33 -13.35
CA GLY A 142 12.56 -12.78 -13.21
C GLY A 142 13.69 -13.29 -12.31
N PRO A 143 13.89 -14.61 -12.24
CA PRO A 143 14.90 -15.24 -11.37
C PRO A 143 16.35 -14.89 -11.71
N ASP A 144 16.61 -14.49 -12.96
CA ASP A 144 17.95 -14.14 -13.46
C ASP A 144 18.16 -12.62 -13.55
N SER A 145 17.25 -11.84 -12.96
CA SER A 145 17.42 -10.40 -12.84
C SER A 145 18.71 -10.04 -12.12
N LEU A 146 19.35 -8.99 -12.63
CA LEU A 146 20.54 -8.39 -12.05
C LEU A 146 20.16 -7.07 -11.40
N LEU A 147 20.69 -6.85 -10.20
CA LEU A 147 20.46 -5.68 -9.38
C LEU A 147 21.77 -4.90 -9.27
N ALA A 148 21.78 -3.68 -9.79
CA ALA A 148 22.97 -2.83 -9.76
C ALA A 148 23.21 -2.25 -8.37
N MET A 149 24.41 -2.47 -7.83
CA MET A 149 24.87 -1.82 -6.61
C MET A 149 24.97 -0.32 -6.84
N ASN A 150 24.80 0.49 -5.79
CA ASN A 150 25.06 1.91 -5.86
C ASN A 150 26.57 2.18 -5.87
N PRO A 151 27.17 2.80 -6.91
CA PRO A 151 28.62 3.05 -6.97
C PRO A 151 29.14 3.89 -5.79
N ALA A 152 28.29 4.73 -5.17
CA ALA A 152 28.64 5.54 -4.00
C ALA A 152 28.95 4.70 -2.74
N THR A 153 28.64 3.40 -2.75
CA THR A 153 29.01 2.44 -1.70
C THR A 153 30.47 1.97 -1.81
N GLY A 154 31.22 2.43 -2.82
CA GLY A 154 32.64 2.07 -3.03
C GLY A 154 32.86 0.74 -3.74
N VAL A 155 31.78 0.08 -4.18
CA VAL A 155 31.81 -1.24 -4.83
C VAL A 155 32.02 -1.15 -6.36
N GLY A 156 31.88 0.04 -6.95
CA GLY A 156 31.92 0.24 -8.40
C GLY A 156 30.65 -0.26 -9.10
N GLU A 157 30.73 -0.59 -10.39
CA GLU A 157 29.59 -1.06 -11.22
C GLU A 157 29.26 -2.56 -11.01
N GLN A 158 29.39 -3.07 -9.77
CA GLN A 158 29.04 -4.46 -9.50
C GLN A 158 27.53 -4.68 -9.54
N VAL A 159 27.15 -5.89 -9.93
CA VAL A 159 25.77 -6.34 -10.01
C VAL A 159 25.58 -7.59 -9.15
N LEU A 160 24.40 -7.69 -8.54
CA LEU A 160 23.98 -8.82 -7.73
C LEU A 160 22.86 -9.58 -8.45
N SER A 161 22.90 -10.91 -8.48
CA SER A 161 21.75 -11.67 -8.99
C SER A 161 20.60 -11.68 -8.00
N TYR A 162 19.37 -11.71 -8.51
CA TYR A 162 18.18 -11.84 -7.67
C TYR A 162 18.22 -13.09 -6.77
N ARG A 163 18.81 -14.20 -7.25
CA ARG A 163 18.96 -15.43 -6.45
C ARG A 163 19.85 -15.22 -5.23
N GLN A 164 20.97 -14.50 -5.39
CA GLN A 164 21.85 -14.17 -4.26
C GLN A 164 21.13 -13.25 -3.27
N MET A 165 20.44 -12.22 -3.78
CA MET A 165 19.66 -11.31 -2.93
C MET A 165 18.56 -12.04 -2.16
N ARG A 166 17.86 -12.98 -2.82
CA ARG A 166 16.81 -13.79 -2.20
C ARG A 166 17.33 -14.71 -1.10
N SER A 167 18.49 -15.34 -1.31
CA SER A 167 19.15 -16.15 -0.27
C SER A 167 19.57 -15.29 0.92
N PHE A 168 20.24 -14.16 0.66
CA PHE A 168 20.59 -13.18 1.70
C PHE A 168 19.37 -12.72 2.49
N PHE A 169 18.31 -12.29 1.80
CA PHE A 169 17.10 -11.77 2.44
C PHE A 169 16.44 -12.83 3.33
N ARG A 170 16.29 -14.06 2.83
CA ARG A 170 15.62 -15.13 3.56
C ARG A 170 16.40 -15.57 4.80
N GLU A 171 17.72 -15.55 4.74
CA GLU A 171 18.57 -16.11 5.80
C GLU A 171 19.02 -15.08 6.82
N GLU A 172 19.22 -13.82 6.42
CA GLU A 172 19.76 -12.77 7.30
C GLU A 172 18.74 -11.69 7.66
N VAL A 173 17.83 -11.33 6.75
CA VAL A 173 16.87 -10.22 6.96
C VAL A 173 15.56 -10.73 7.55
N LEU A 174 14.96 -11.76 6.95
CA LEU A 174 13.65 -12.26 7.33
C LEU A 174 13.54 -12.72 8.80
N PRO A 175 14.57 -13.33 9.43
CA PRO A 175 14.52 -13.65 10.86
C PRO A 175 14.32 -12.42 11.76
N LEU A 176 14.69 -11.23 11.29
CA LEU A 176 14.55 -9.96 12.02
C LEU A 176 13.15 -9.34 11.86
N TYR A 177 12.21 -9.98 11.15
CA TYR A 177 10.93 -9.36 10.76
C TYR A 177 10.17 -8.68 11.91
N TYR A 178 10.18 -9.29 13.10
CA TYR A 178 9.48 -8.79 14.29
C TYR A 178 10.29 -7.82 15.16
N GLU A 179 11.58 -7.63 14.84
CA GLU A 179 12.45 -6.69 15.52
C GLU A 179 12.10 -5.25 15.15
N ASP A 180 12.61 -4.29 15.91
CA ASP A 180 12.39 -2.87 15.65
C ASP A 180 13.31 -2.33 14.55
N GLU A 181 14.50 -2.92 14.39
CA GLU A 181 15.48 -2.55 13.38
C GLU A 181 16.01 -3.79 12.64
N TRP A 182 15.92 -3.80 11.32
CA TRP A 182 16.49 -4.89 10.50
C TRP A 182 17.91 -4.54 10.10
N ARG A 183 18.82 -4.76 11.04
CA ARG A 183 20.24 -4.47 10.89
C ARG A 183 21.04 -5.75 10.67
N VAL A 184 21.68 -5.85 9.50
CA VAL A 184 22.48 -7.01 9.12
C VAL A 184 23.96 -6.62 9.00
N SER A 185 24.86 -7.51 9.41
CA SER A 185 26.30 -7.26 9.32
C SER A 185 26.79 -7.24 7.87
N ALA A 186 27.78 -6.39 7.58
CA ALA A 186 28.44 -6.35 6.27
C ALA A 186 29.11 -7.69 5.90
N ASP A 187 29.61 -8.42 6.92
CA ASP A 187 30.23 -9.74 6.75
C ASP A 187 29.21 -10.79 6.30
N SER A 188 28.01 -10.83 6.91
CA SER A 188 26.90 -11.68 6.47
C SER A 188 26.55 -11.42 5.00
N PHE A 189 26.43 -10.14 4.62
CA PHE A 189 26.16 -9.78 3.24
C PHE A 189 27.25 -10.27 2.30
N ARG A 190 28.52 -10.02 2.62
CA ARG A 190 29.67 -10.47 1.83
C ARG A 190 29.69 -11.99 1.67
N LEU A 191 29.39 -12.76 2.71
CA LEU A 191 29.35 -14.23 2.65
C LEU A 191 28.27 -14.75 1.69
N LYS A 192 27.11 -14.10 1.63
CA LYS A 192 25.99 -14.52 0.77
C LYS A 192 26.10 -14.01 -0.67
N THR A 193 26.60 -12.79 -0.85
CA THR A 193 26.62 -12.11 -2.15
C THR A 193 27.97 -12.15 -2.84
N GLY A 194 29.06 -12.36 -2.09
CA GLY A 194 30.44 -12.22 -2.57
C GLY A 194 30.89 -10.76 -2.72
N VAL A 195 30.02 -9.79 -2.46
CA VAL A 195 30.29 -8.37 -2.64
C VAL A 195 30.99 -7.82 -1.39
N LEU A 196 32.16 -7.20 -1.58
CA LEU A 196 32.87 -6.51 -0.52
C LEU A 196 32.41 -5.04 -0.48
N LEU A 197 31.79 -4.65 0.64
CA LEU A 197 31.35 -3.29 0.91
C LEU A 197 32.41 -2.57 1.77
N PRO A 198 33.27 -1.70 1.20
CA PRO A 198 34.25 -0.95 1.97
C PRO A 198 33.55 0.05 2.91
N ASP A 199 34.13 0.31 4.08
CA ASP A 199 33.62 1.26 5.09
C ASP A 199 32.17 1.02 5.55
N CYS A 200 31.66 -0.19 5.37
CA CYS A 200 30.33 -0.61 5.81
C CYS A 200 30.35 -1.02 7.28
N GLU A 201 29.51 -0.40 8.09
CA GLU A 201 29.23 -0.88 9.45
C GLU A 201 28.12 -1.95 9.42
N ALA A 202 27.03 -1.67 8.70
CA ALA A 202 25.89 -2.57 8.57
C ALA A 202 25.03 -2.24 7.35
N ILE A 203 24.15 -3.17 6.99
CA ILE A 203 23.07 -2.95 6.05
C ILE A 203 21.79 -2.79 6.85
N LEU A 204 21.08 -1.70 6.59
CA LEU A 204 19.77 -1.43 7.17
C LEU A 204 18.72 -1.74 6.11
N VAL A 205 17.73 -2.54 6.49
CA VAL A 205 16.56 -2.82 5.64
C VAL A 205 15.35 -2.18 6.29
N VAL A 206 14.57 -1.45 5.49
CA VAL A 206 13.36 -0.78 5.96
C VAL A 206 12.15 -1.38 5.25
N ASP A 207 11.25 -1.95 6.05
CA ASP A 207 9.97 -2.46 5.57
C ASP A 207 9.04 -1.30 5.18
N THR A 208 8.85 -1.09 3.88
CA THR A 208 7.85 -0.16 3.35
C THR A 208 6.64 -0.89 2.76
N PHE A 209 6.58 -2.21 2.89
CA PHE A 209 5.58 -3.11 2.29
C PHE A 209 4.46 -3.47 3.26
N SER A 210 4.78 -3.94 4.48
CA SER A 210 3.79 -4.47 5.44
C SER A 210 2.73 -3.45 5.83
N GLN A 211 3.09 -2.16 5.86
CA GLN A 211 2.16 -1.07 6.18
C GLN A 211 1.02 -0.93 5.16
N HIS A 212 1.12 -1.54 3.98
CA HIS A 212 0.09 -1.52 2.94
C HIS A 212 -0.83 -2.76 2.99
N GLY A 213 -0.78 -3.49 4.10
CA GLY A 213 -1.78 -4.50 4.44
C GLY A 213 -1.48 -5.92 3.99
N ILE A 214 -0.27 -6.17 3.49
CA ILE A 214 0.21 -7.50 3.14
C ILE A 214 1.26 -7.94 4.17
N VAL A 215 0.82 -8.72 5.15
CA VAL A 215 1.62 -9.20 6.29
C VAL A 215 1.63 -10.73 6.35
N PRO A 216 2.61 -11.37 7.02
CA PRO A 216 2.64 -12.82 7.14
C PRO A 216 1.50 -13.29 8.07
N TYR A 217 1.01 -14.51 7.81
CA TYR A 217 -0.09 -15.14 8.57
C TYR A 217 0.31 -15.36 10.03
#